data_AF-A0A9E3TGK2-F1
#
_entry.id   AF-A0A9E3TGK2-F1
#
_cell.length_a   1.000
_cell.length_b   1.000
_cell.length_c   1.000
_cell.angle_alpha   90.00
_cell.angle_beta   90.00
_cell.angle_gamma   90.00
#
_symmetry.space_group_name_H-M   'P 1'
#
loop_
_entity.id
_entity.type
_entity.pdbx_description
1 polymer ?
#
loop_
_entity_poly.entity_id
_entity_poly.type
_entity_poly.pdbx_seq_one_letter_code
_entity_poly.pdbx_strand_id
1 'polypeptide(L)'
;MFNLCIAELSEIVEGSVSLGAMPPLAGLFEPIGRIVVDIREVQRRDVFWTFEAKTKHACYQTADAYARGALGTVVVGRRIEPWAGTFCISVADSIGAFHRLMRCLRSKDGGWPAAIFGQDESTQEMMRAVWSRDEESVRTMIEQLDQQATSAA
;
A
#
# COMPACT_ATOMS: atom_id res chain seq x y z
N MET A 1 -11.59 -14.18 -9.01
CA MET A 1 -11.69 -13.05 -8.07
C MET A 1 -10.65 -13.31 -7.00
N PHE A 2 -9.54 -12.58 -6.98
CA PHE A 2 -8.54 -12.70 -5.92
C PHE A 2 -9.05 -11.88 -4.74
N ASN A 3 -9.51 -12.55 -3.68
CA ASN A 3 -9.84 -11.90 -2.42
C ASN A 3 -8.61 -12.06 -1.51
N LEU A 4 -7.74 -11.06 -1.50
CA LEU A 4 -6.64 -11.02 -0.55
C LEU A 4 -7.18 -10.51 0.80
N CYS A 5 -6.79 -11.14 1.90
CA CYS A 5 -7.07 -10.62 3.24
C CYS A 5 -5.82 -9.98 3.88
N ILE A 6 -6.00 -9.31 5.03
CA ILE A 6 -4.91 -8.64 5.75
C ILE A 6 -3.79 -9.63 6.12
N ALA A 7 -4.15 -10.82 6.61
CA ALA A 7 -3.20 -11.88 6.95
C ALA A 7 -2.34 -12.29 5.74
N GLU A 8 -2.98 -12.62 4.62
CA GLU A 8 -2.29 -13.02 3.39
C GLU A 8 -1.41 -11.89 2.85
N LEU A 9 -1.90 -10.65 2.86
CA LEU A 9 -1.09 -9.50 2.44
C LEU A 9 0.17 -9.40 3.31
N SER A 10 0.02 -9.50 4.64
CA SER A 10 1.17 -9.41 5.56
C SER A 10 2.18 -10.53 5.40
N GLU A 11 1.71 -11.74 5.10
CA GLU A 11 2.57 -12.90 4.86
C GLU A 11 3.36 -12.72 3.57
N ILE A 12 2.70 -12.31 2.48
CA ILE A 12 3.33 -12.07 1.18
C ILE A 12 4.39 -10.97 1.25
N VAL A 13 4.10 -9.90 1.99
CA VAL A 13 5.01 -8.75 2.08
C VAL A 13 6.09 -8.93 3.14
N GLU A 14 6.01 -10.00 3.94
CA GLU A 14 6.83 -10.26 5.13
C GLU A 14 6.77 -9.07 6.11
N GLY A 15 5.57 -8.53 6.31
CA GLY A 15 5.32 -7.33 7.09
C GLY A 15 4.72 -7.62 8.47
N SER A 16 4.98 -6.74 9.43
CA SER A 16 4.40 -6.81 10.78
C SER A 16 3.06 -6.08 10.82
N VAL A 17 1.99 -6.80 11.16
CA VAL A 17 0.62 -6.23 11.23
C VAL A 17 0.36 -5.59 12.59
N SER A 18 -0.24 -4.42 12.53
CA SER A 18 -0.84 -3.71 13.66
C SER A 18 -2.31 -3.48 13.36
N LEU A 19 -3.19 -3.79 14.32
CA LEU A 19 -4.61 -3.49 14.23
C LEU A 19 -4.93 -2.30 15.11
N GLY A 20 -5.95 -1.53 14.72
CA GLY A 20 -6.47 -0.45 15.55
C GLY A 20 -7.03 -0.95 16.87
N ALA A 21 -7.21 -0.04 17.83
CA ALA A 21 -7.81 -0.35 19.12
C ALA A 21 -9.17 -1.07 18.99
N MET A 22 -9.93 -0.73 17.94
CA MET A 22 -10.97 -1.59 17.41
C MET A 22 -10.47 -2.17 16.08
N PRO A 23 -10.26 -3.47 15.93
CA PRO A 23 -9.84 -4.04 14.65
C PRO A 23 -10.98 -3.97 13.61
N PRO A 24 -10.68 -4.21 12.32
CA PRO A 24 -11.70 -4.48 11.32
C PRO A 24 -12.63 -5.63 11.75
N LEU A 25 -13.85 -5.69 11.18
CA LEU A 25 -14.90 -6.62 11.63
C LEU A 25 -14.44 -8.09 11.58
N ALA A 26 -13.78 -8.51 10.49
CA ALA A 26 -13.22 -9.85 10.37
C ALA A 26 -11.77 -9.96 10.88
N GLY A 27 -11.25 -8.94 11.58
CA GLY A 27 -9.89 -8.90 12.09
C GLY A 27 -8.86 -9.09 10.97
N LEU A 28 -7.92 -10.02 11.13
CA LEU A 28 -6.90 -10.33 10.13
C LEU A 28 -7.46 -10.98 8.84
N PHE A 29 -8.68 -11.51 8.89
CA PHE A 29 -9.34 -12.13 7.73
C PHE A 29 -10.23 -11.15 6.96
N GLU A 30 -10.22 -9.86 7.31
CA GLU A 30 -10.93 -8.85 6.54
C GLU A 30 -10.36 -8.79 5.10
N PRO A 31 -11.22 -8.89 4.07
CA PRO A 31 -10.79 -8.77 2.70
C PRO A 31 -10.40 -7.32 2.41
N ILE A 32 -9.22 -7.15 1.83
CA ILE A 32 -8.73 -5.83 1.42
C ILE A 32 -9.40 -5.39 0.12
N GLY A 33 -9.52 -4.07 -0.06
CA GLY A 33 -9.92 -3.46 -1.32
C GLY A 33 -8.75 -3.37 -2.29
N ARG A 34 -8.62 -2.23 -2.98
CA ARG A 34 -7.52 -2.01 -3.92
C ARG A 34 -6.30 -1.47 -3.20
N ILE A 35 -5.13 -1.74 -3.75
CA ILE A 35 -3.87 -1.15 -3.30
C ILE A 35 -3.61 0.09 -4.15
N VAL A 36 -3.43 1.23 -3.50
CA VAL A 36 -3.26 2.54 -4.14
C VAL A 36 -1.99 3.19 -3.61
N VAL A 37 -1.23 3.85 -4.48
CA VAL A 37 0.04 4.51 -4.13
C VAL A 37 -0.08 6.04 -4.06
N ASP A 38 -1.10 6.62 -4.70
CA ASP A 38 -1.44 8.03 -4.59
C ASP A 38 -2.52 8.25 -3.51
N ILE A 39 -2.21 9.07 -2.53
CA ILE A 39 -3.10 9.37 -1.42
C ILE A 39 -4.41 10.04 -1.85
N ARG A 40 -4.40 10.79 -2.95
CA ARG A 40 -5.57 11.52 -3.46
C ARG A 40 -6.64 10.58 -3.98
N GLU A 41 -6.23 9.40 -4.43
CA GLU A 41 -7.06 8.38 -5.07
C GLU A 41 -7.56 7.33 -4.09
N VAL A 42 -7.17 7.44 -2.81
CA VAL A 42 -7.63 6.55 -1.74
C VAL A 42 -9.14 6.63 -1.59
N GLN A 43 -9.79 5.47 -1.67
CA GLN A 43 -11.21 5.34 -1.39
C GLN A 43 -11.48 4.43 -0.20
N ARG A 44 -12.76 4.37 0.20
CA ARG A 44 -13.21 3.49 1.26
C ARG A 44 -12.81 2.04 0.94
N ARG A 45 -12.19 1.37 1.92
CA ARG A 45 -11.69 -0.02 1.86
C ARG A 45 -10.35 -0.21 1.15
N ASP A 46 -9.78 0.82 0.54
CA ASP A 46 -8.48 0.70 -0.13
C ASP A 46 -7.35 0.56 0.90
N VAL A 47 -6.23 0.01 0.44
CA VAL A 47 -4.97 -0.07 1.17
C VAL A 47 -4.02 0.93 0.55
N PHE A 48 -3.64 1.93 1.33
CA PHE A 48 -2.68 2.92 0.88
C PHE A 48 -1.25 2.40 1.09
N TRP A 49 -0.43 2.43 0.05
CA TRP A 49 0.94 1.93 0.08
C TRP A 49 1.93 3.07 -0.08
N THR A 50 2.71 3.34 0.96
CA THR A 50 3.79 4.35 0.88
C THR A 50 5.14 3.69 0.63
N PHE A 51 5.94 4.35 -0.21
CA PHE A 51 7.32 3.96 -0.52
C PHE A 51 8.36 4.76 0.28
N GLU A 52 7.91 5.73 1.07
CA GLU A 52 8.82 6.66 1.73
C GLU A 52 9.35 6.12 3.07
N ALA A 53 10.67 6.16 3.23
CA ALA A 53 11.34 5.80 4.49
C ALA A 53 11.41 6.95 5.51
N LYS A 54 11.11 8.19 5.11
CA LYS A 54 11.12 9.33 6.05
C LYS A 54 9.91 9.23 6.97
N THR A 55 10.15 8.79 8.19
CA THR A 55 9.13 8.52 9.21
C THR A 55 8.16 9.66 9.49
N LYS A 56 8.56 10.93 9.28
CA LYS A 56 7.67 12.07 9.52
C LYS A 56 6.55 12.16 8.48
N HIS A 57 6.86 11.99 7.19
CA HIS A 57 5.87 12.07 6.12
C HIS A 57 4.95 10.85 6.11
N ALA A 58 5.47 9.66 6.41
CA ALA A 58 4.66 8.45 6.54
C ALA A 58 3.53 8.59 7.58
N CYS A 59 3.78 9.25 8.73
CA CYS A 59 2.72 9.51 9.73
C CYS A 59 1.61 10.43 9.20
N TYR A 60 1.96 11.49 8.45
CA TYR A 60 0.96 12.39 7.89
C TYR A 60 0.17 11.74 6.76
N GLN A 61 0.86 11.03 5.86
CA GLN A 61 0.23 10.32 4.74
C GLN A 61 -0.68 9.20 5.25
N THR A 62 -0.28 8.46 6.29
CA THR A 62 -1.16 7.43 6.86
C THR A 62 -2.39 8.01 7.54
N ALA A 63 -2.25 9.13 8.25
CA ALA A 63 -3.39 9.82 8.85
C ALA A 63 -4.37 10.35 7.78
N ASP A 64 -3.87 10.96 6.71
CA ASP A 64 -4.73 11.43 5.61
C ASP A 64 -5.37 10.26 4.83
N ALA A 65 -4.64 9.16 4.61
CA ALA A 65 -5.22 7.95 4.03
C ALA A 65 -6.36 7.38 4.88
N TYR A 66 -6.23 7.34 6.21
CA TYR A 66 -7.33 6.92 7.08
C TYR A 66 -8.50 7.92 7.05
N ALA A 67 -8.22 9.23 7.01
CA ALA A 67 -9.25 10.26 6.90
C ALA A 67 -10.07 10.12 5.60
N ARG A 68 -9.43 9.66 4.52
CA ARG A 68 -10.06 9.35 3.22
C ARG A 68 -10.80 8.01 3.20
N GLY A 69 -10.63 7.18 4.23
CA GLY A 69 -11.35 5.91 4.40
C GLY A 69 -10.57 4.65 4.03
N ALA A 70 -9.23 4.72 3.94
CA ALA A 70 -8.40 3.54 3.77
C ALA A 70 -8.71 2.49 4.86
N LEU A 71 -8.84 1.22 4.47
CA LEU A 71 -8.93 0.10 5.40
C LEU A 71 -7.60 -0.12 6.12
N GLY A 72 -6.50 0.15 5.44
CA GLY A 72 -5.19 0.03 6.03
C GLY A 72 -4.10 0.72 5.25
N THR A 73 -2.92 0.74 5.84
CA THR A 73 -1.73 1.35 5.24
C THR A 73 -0.55 0.40 5.28
N VAL A 74 0.31 0.43 4.26
CA VAL A 74 1.60 -0.27 4.24
C VAL A 74 2.71 0.76 4.30
N VAL A 75 3.56 0.68 5.32
CA VAL A 75 4.58 1.68 5.63
C VAL A 75 5.96 1.10 5.82
N VAL A 76 6.99 1.87 5.48
CA VAL A 76 8.39 1.48 5.68
C VAL A 76 8.85 1.75 7.11
N GLY A 77 9.53 0.78 7.70
CA GLY A 77 10.36 0.96 8.88
C GLY A 77 9.58 0.92 10.18
N ARG A 78 9.01 2.06 10.60
CA ARG A 78 8.44 2.18 11.96
C ARG A 78 6.97 1.77 11.98
N ARG A 79 6.58 1.08 13.04
CA ARG A 79 5.18 0.80 13.35
C ARG A 79 4.44 2.11 13.60
N ILE A 80 3.37 2.34 12.84
CA ILE A 80 2.42 3.45 13.04
C ILE A 80 1.16 2.87 13.67
N GLU A 81 0.63 3.55 14.68
CA GLU A 81 -0.64 3.18 15.32
C GLU A 81 -1.80 3.42 14.35
N PRO A 82 -2.52 2.39 13.90
CA PRO A 82 -3.70 2.54 13.05
C PRO A 82 -4.91 3.09 13.83
N TRP A 83 -5.82 3.76 13.13
CA TRP A 83 -7.09 4.21 13.67
C TRP A 83 -8.04 3.05 13.97
N ALA A 84 -9.10 3.33 14.73
CA ALA A 84 -10.14 2.34 14.99
C ALA A 84 -10.83 1.91 13.66
N GLY A 85 -10.97 0.61 13.49
CA GLY A 85 -11.51 -0.05 12.29
C GLY A 85 -10.49 -0.27 11.18
N THR A 86 -9.20 0.08 11.38
CA THR A 86 -8.16 0.00 10.34
C THR A 86 -6.96 -0.84 10.77
N PHE A 87 -6.02 -1.05 9.85
CA PHE A 87 -4.77 -1.76 10.10
C PHE A 87 -3.56 -1.03 9.51
N CYS A 88 -2.37 -1.36 10.00
CA CYS A 88 -1.10 -0.91 9.44
C CYS A 88 -0.15 -2.10 9.29
N ILE A 89 0.50 -2.23 8.14
CA ILE A 89 1.56 -3.21 7.90
C ILE A 89 2.88 -2.46 7.81
N SER A 90 3.80 -2.79 8.71
CA SER A 90 5.16 -2.26 8.68
C SER A 90 6.09 -3.24 7.95
N VAL A 91 6.75 -2.76 6.90
CA VAL A 91 7.71 -3.53 6.10
C VAL A 91 9.12 -2.94 6.22
N ALA A 92 10.15 -3.79 6.15
CA ALA A 92 11.54 -3.32 6.18
C ALA A 92 11.93 -2.58 4.89
N ASP A 93 11.41 -3.04 3.75
CA ASP A 93 11.65 -2.49 2.41
C ASP A 93 10.33 -2.51 1.63
N SER A 94 9.80 -1.32 1.31
CA SER A 94 8.52 -1.18 0.62
C SER A 94 8.60 -1.56 -0.86
N ILE A 95 9.71 -1.26 -1.54
CA ILE A 95 9.88 -1.65 -2.95
C ILE A 95 10.02 -3.17 -3.05
N GLY A 96 10.88 -3.76 -2.21
CA GLY A 96 11.04 -5.22 -2.14
C GLY A 96 9.74 -5.94 -1.76
N ALA A 97 8.98 -5.40 -0.80
CA ALA A 97 7.66 -5.91 -0.44
C ALA A 97 6.66 -5.83 -1.60
N PHE A 98 6.65 -4.73 -2.35
CA PHE A 98 5.77 -4.55 -3.50
C PHE A 98 6.15 -5.50 -4.65
N HIS A 99 7.44 -5.73 -4.89
CA HIS A 99 7.91 -6.76 -5.83
C HIS A 99 7.47 -8.17 -5.42
N ARG A 100 7.59 -8.52 -4.12
CA ARG A 100 7.12 -9.82 -3.60
C ARG A 100 5.62 -9.98 -3.84
N LEU A 101 4.85 -8.95 -3.52
CA LEU A 101 3.41 -8.91 -3.77
C LEU A 101 3.08 -9.17 -5.23
N MET A 102 3.65 -8.39 -6.16
CA MET A 102 3.39 -8.56 -7.58
C MET A 102 3.82 -9.94 -8.11
N ARG A 103 4.92 -10.48 -7.59
CA ARG A 103 5.38 -11.83 -7.96
C ARG A 103 4.42 -12.92 -7.49
N CYS A 104 3.91 -12.83 -6.26
CA CYS A 104 2.95 -13.78 -5.70
C CYS A 104 1.59 -13.71 -6.40
N LEU A 105 1.19 -12.51 -6.82
CA LEU A 105 -0.08 -12.25 -7.49
C LEU A 105 -0.06 -12.53 -9.00
N ARG A 106 1.09 -12.87 -9.57
CA ARG A 106 1.26 -13.10 -11.02
C ARG A 106 0.26 -14.14 -11.53
N SER A 107 -0.48 -13.78 -12.58
CA SER A 107 -1.43 -14.67 -13.23
C SER A 107 -0.70 -15.78 -14.01
N LYS A 108 -1.44 -16.86 -14.35
CA LYS A 108 -0.91 -17.96 -15.18
C LYS A 108 -0.43 -17.47 -16.56
N ASP A 109 -1.07 -16.42 -17.07
CA ASP A 109 -0.72 -15.79 -18.35
C ASP A 109 0.45 -14.81 -18.22
N GLY A 110 1.02 -14.70 -17.02
CA GLY A 110 2.18 -13.87 -16.74
C GLY A 110 1.89 -12.38 -16.56
N GLY A 111 0.62 -11.97 -16.55
CA GLY A 111 0.19 -10.60 -16.24
C GLY A 111 -0.01 -10.36 -14.73
N TRP A 112 -0.19 -9.11 -14.34
CA TRP A 112 -0.58 -8.75 -12.98
C TRP A 112 -2.11 -8.61 -12.84
N PRO A 113 -2.69 -8.87 -11.66
CA PRO A 113 -4.12 -8.76 -11.45
C PRO A 113 -4.51 -7.29 -11.24
N ALA A 114 -4.84 -6.60 -12.33
CA ALA A 114 -5.26 -5.19 -12.30
C ALA A 114 -6.40 -4.90 -11.30
N ALA A 115 -7.25 -5.89 -11.00
CA ALA A 115 -8.35 -5.76 -10.04
C ALA A 115 -7.90 -5.49 -8.60
N ILE A 116 -6.66 -5.81 -8.23
CA ILE A 116 -6.12 -5.61 -6.88
C ILE A 116 -5.53 -4.21 -6.72
N PHE A 117 -5.24 -3.51 -7.80
CA PHE A 117 -4.57 -2.21 -7.77
C PHE A 117 -5.49 -1.08 -8.22
N GLY A 118 -5.23 0.12 -7.70
CA GLY A 118 -5.83 1.36 -8.18
C GLY A 118 -5.68 1.52 -9.70
N GLN A 119 -6.70 2.11 -10.33
CA GLN A 119 -6.70 2.38 -11.78
C GLN A 119 -6.23 3.79 -12.11
N ASP A 120 -5.80 4.55 -11.09
CA ASP A 120 -5.18 5.84 -11.24
C ASP A 120 -3.83 5.74 -11.95
N GLU A 121 -3.47 6.81 -12.65
CA GLU A 121 -2.27 6.89 -13.47
C GLU A 121 -1.01 6.58 -12.64
N SER A 122 -0.89 7.17 -11.45
CA SER A 122 0.24 6.97 -10.56
C SER A 122 0.42 5.52 -10.11
N THR A 123 -0.67 4.84 -9.70
CA THR A 123 -0.61 3.43 -9.34
C THR A 123 -0.25 2.56 -10.55
N GLN A 124 -0.83 2.84 -11.72
CA GLN A 124 -0.54 2.08 -12.94
C GLN A 124 0.90 2.24 -13.42
N GLU A 125 1.44 3.45 -13.39
CA GLU A 125 2.84 3.72 -13.72
C GLU A 125 3.79 3.07 -12.72
N MET A 126 3.50 3.14 -11.42
CA MET A 126 4.31 2.53 -10.37
C MET A 126 4.38 1.01 -10.58
N MET A 127 3.23 0.38 -10.84
CA MET A 127 3.19 -1.03 -11.16
C MET A 127 4.02 -1.36 -12.40
N ARG A 128 3.93 -0.58 -13.49
CA ARG A 128 4.72 -0.82 -14.70
C ARG A 128 6.21 -0.76 -14.41
N ALA A 129 6.66 0.24 -13.65
CA ALA A 129 8.06 0.44 -13.28
C ALA A 129 8.58 -0.71 -12.39
N VAL A 130 7.82 -1.09 -11.37
CA VAL A 130 8.20 -2.22 -10.51
C VAL A 130 8.15 -3.55 -11.28
N TRP A 131 7.22 -3.70 -12.24
CA TRP A 131 7.11 -4.92 -13.03
C TRP A 131 8.25 -5.08 -14.04
N SER A 132 8.66 -3.99 -14.69
CA SER A 132 9.82 -3.97 -15.59
C SER A 132 11.16 -4.06 -14.84
N ARG A 133 11.15 -3.98 -13.50
CA ARG A 133 12.34 -3.90 -12.65
C ARG A 133 13.22 -2.70 -12.99
N ASP A 134 12.58 -1.60 -13.42
CA ASP A 134 13.26 -0.36 -13.70
C ASP A 134 13.41 0.45 -12.40
N GLU A 135 14.51 0.21 -11.70
CA GLU A 135 14.80 0.87 -10.42
C GLU A 135 14.88 2.41 -10.53
N GLU A 136 15.28 2.94 -11.69
CA GLU A 136 15.44 4.38 -11.90
C GLU A 136 14.07 5.05 -12.10
N SER A 137 13.18 4.43 -12.86
CA SER A 137 11.78 4.87 -12.97
C SER A 137 11.05 4.78 -11.65
N VAL A 138 11.21 3.70 -10.88
CA VAL A 138 10.59 3.56 -9.54
C VAL A 138 11.05 4.69 -8.61
N ARG A 139 12.36 5.00 -8.57
CA ARG A 139 12.87 6.10 -7.74
C ARG A 139 12.32 7.46 -8.15
N THR A 140 12.30 7.74 -9.46
CA THR A 140 11.78 9.00 -10.00
C THR A 140 10.31 9.19 -9.63
N MET A 141 9.52 8.13 -9.72
CA MET A 141 8.11 8.17 -9.34
C MET A 141 7.89 8.37 -7.84
N ILE A 142 8.70 7.73 -6.99
CA ILE A 142 8.64 7.95 -5.53
C ILE A 142 8.91 9.43 -5.21
N GLU A 143 9.89 10.05 -5.87
CA GLU A 143 10.19 11.47 -5.70
C GLU A 143 9.04 12.38 -6.18
N GLN A 144 8.39 12.03 -7.29
CA GLN A 144 7.23 12.77 -7.79
C GLN A 144 6.02 12.66 -6.85
N LEU A 145 5.74 11.46 -6.33
CA LEU A 145 4.68 11.25 -5.34
C LEU A 145 4.92 12.05 -4.05
N ASP A 146 6.18 12.13 -3.60
CA ASP A 146 6.58 12.93 -2.42
C ASP A 146 6.36 14.44 -2.66
N GLN A 147 6.77 14.95 -3.82
CA GLN A 147 6.56 16.36 -4.18
C GLN A 147 5.07 16.71 -4.29
N GLN A 148 4.25 15.81 -4.83
CA GLN A 148 2.81 16.01 -4.96
C GLN A 148 2.09 15.95 -3.61
N ALA A 149 2.50 15.05 -2.71
CA ALA A 149 1.97 15.00 -1.35
C ALA A 149 2.29 16.27 -0.55
N THR A 150 3.49 16.84 -0.74
CA THR A 150 3.92 18.08 -0.06
C THR A 150 3.17 19.32 -0.58
N SER A 151 2.77 19.33 -1.86
CA SER A 151 2.02 20.43 -2.48
C SER A 151 0.55 20.50 -2.05
N ALA A 152 -0.01 19.44 -1.46
CA ALA A 152 -1.43 19.35 -1.12
C ALA A 152 -1.73 19.61 0.38
N ALA A 153 -0.69 19.81 1.20
CA ALA A 153 -0.78 20.13 2.63
C ALA A 153 -0.63 21.64 2.89
#